data_AF-A0A2R6T6K4-F1
#
_entry.id   AF-A0A2R6T6K4-F1
#
_cell.length_a   1.000
_cell.length_b   1.000
_cell.length_c   1.000
_cell.angle_alpha   90.00
_cell.angle_beta   90.00
_cell.angle_gamma   90.00
#
_symmetry.space_group_name_H-M   'P 1'
#
loop_
_entity.id
_entity.type
_entity.pdbx_description
1 polymer ?
#
loop_
_entity_poly.entity_id
_entity_poly.type
_entity_poly.pdbx_seq_one_letter_code
_entity_poly.pdbx_strand_id
1 'polypeptide(L)'
;MVQLRKQKCEINGEIKSKIMKEKGIREILESIEILKERKRSGWQIRGLPTESISDHITGTTLISLLLANLLDVEVDIEKTLKFSLLHDFPEAKLSDLDKLSKKYIDKQLSERKAIEDISEPLKSILKEYKKSNSLEKKIVKDADKLDMNNRLNKLKEIGYSGKKLKEFQKDINFNFDKSNQLFDLIKSD
;
A
#
# COMPACT_ATOMS: atom_id res chain seq x y z
N MET A 1 -6.53 2.71 -41.74
CA MET A 1 -5.90 2.92 -40.41
C MET A 1 -6.32 4.21 -39.68
N VAL A 2 -6.61 5.32 -40.39
CA VAL A 2 -6.94 6.61 -39.74
C VAL A 2 -8.33 6.62 -39.05
N GLN A 3 -9.32 5.91 -39.62
CA GLN A 3 -10.70 5.90 -39.11
C GLN A 3 -10.87 5.11 -37.80
N LEU A 4 -10.18 3.97 -37.66
CA LEU A 4 -10.12 3.19 -36.42
C LEU A 4 -9.40 3.93 -35.28
N ARG A 5 -8.40 4.77 -35.59
CA ARG A 5 -7.71 5.62 -34.60
C ARG A 5 -8.58 6.76 -34.09
N LYS A 6 -9.39 7.39 -34.96
CA LYS A 6 -10.33 8.44 -34.56
C LYS A 6 -11.44 7.88 -33.65
N GLN A 7 -12.00 6.73 -34.01
CA GLN A 7 -13.05 6.07 -33.22
C GLN A 7 -12.54 5.63 -31.83
N LYS A 8 -11.30 5.12 -31.72
CA LYS A 8 -10.66 4.79 -30.43
C LYS A 8 -10.35 6.04 -29.59
N CYS A 9 -10.07 7.18 -30.22
CA CYS A 9 -9.82 8.46 -29.55
C CYS A 9 -11.12 9.12 -29.03
N GLU A 10 -12.20 9.05 -29.81
CA GLU A 10 -13.53 9.54 -29.43
C GLU A 10 -14.15 8.69 -28.30
N ILE A 11 -14.01 7.36 -28.37
CA ILE A 11 -14.40 6.44 -27.28
C ILE A 11 -13.58 6.74 -26.01
N ASN A 12 -12.28 6.98 -26.13
CA ASN A 12 -11.44 7.41 -25.01
C ASN A 12 -11.81 8.81 -24.48
N GLY A 13 -12.37 9.69 -25.32
CA GLY A 13 -12.84 11.03 -24.95
C GLY A 13 -14.15 11.01 -24.15
N GLU A 14 -15.13 10.21 -24.58
CA GLU A 14 -16.38 10.00 -23.82
C GLU A 14 -16.14 9.22 -22.53
N ILE A 15 -15.22 8.25 -22.54
CA ILE A 15 -14.81 7.53 -21.32
C ILE A 15 -14.13 8.50 -20.34
N LYS A 16 -13.24 9.38 -20.81
CA LYS A 16 -12.63 10.45 -19.98
C LYS A 16 -13.66 11.44 -19.41
N SER A 17 -14.68 11.82 -20.17
CA SER A 17 -15.71 12.76 -19.69
C SER A 17 -16.66 12.11 -18.66
N LYS A 18 -16.83 10.79 -18.70
CA LYS A 18 -17.61 10.02 -17.73
C LYS A 18 -16.81 9.65 -16.46
N ILE A 19 -15.49 9.53 -16.57
CA ILE A 19 -14.57 9.07 -15.51
C ILE A 19 -14.37 10.08 -14.38
N MET A 20 -14.65 11.37 -14.59
CA MET A 20 -14.35 12.39 -13.58
C MET A 20 -15.49 13.40 -13.45
N LYS A 21 -16.52 13.04 -12.68
CA LYS A 21 -17.33 14.09 -12.03
C LYS A 21 -16.39 14.86 -11.11
N GLU A 22 -16.38 16.19 -11.16
CA GLU A 22 -15.49 17.04 -10.35
C GLU A 22 -15.44 16.63 -8.87
N LYS A 23 -16.58 16.20 -8.32
CA LYS A 23 -16.71 15.67 -6.96
C LYS A 23 -15.78 14.48 -6.68
N GLY A 24 -15.63 13.55 -7.62
CA GLY A 24 -14.79 12.36 -7.45
C GLY A 24 -13.30 12.69 -7.49
N ILE A 25 -12.89 13.64 -8.34
CA ILE A 25 -11.51 14.15 -8.35
C ILE A 25 -11.19 14.77 -6.99
N ARG A 26 -12.06 15.66 -6.50
CA ARG A 26 -11.87 16.35 -5.22
C ARG A 26 -11.74 15.35 -4.06
N GLU A 27 -12.62 14.35 -4.02
CA GLU A 27 -12.57 13.29 -3.01
C GLU A 27 -11.24 12.51 -3.02
N ILE A 28 -10.70 12.19 -4.21
CA ILE A 28 -9.40 11.53 -4.34
C ILE A 28 -8.27 12.45 -3.86
N LEU A 29 -8.27 13.72 -4.28
CA LEU A 29 -7.24 14.69 -3.88
C LEU A 29 -7.25 14.95 -2.37
N GLU A 30 -8.42 15.10 -1.77
CA GLU A 30 -8.58 15.24 -0.31
C GLU A 30 -8.08 13.98 0.42
N SER A 31 -8.40 12.80 -0.09
CA SER A 31 -7.89 11.53 0.47
C SER A 31 -6.37 11.44 0.42
N ILE A 32 -5.74 11.93 -0.65
CA ILE A 32 -4.28 12.01 -0.77
C ILE A 32 -3.70 12.93 0.31
N GLU A 33 -4.26 14.12 0.52
CA GLU A 33 -3.79 15.03 1.58
C GLU A 33 -3.96 14.41 2.97
N ILE A 34 -5.07 13.71 3.22
CA ILE A 34 -5.28 12.98 4.47
C ILE A 34 -4.18 11.93 4.70
N LEU A 35 -3.77 11.19 3.67
CA LEU A 35 -2.72 10.16 3.79
C LEU A 35 -1.33 10.73 4.06
N LYS A 36 -1.03 11.94 3.57
CA LYS A 36 0.23 12.65 3.87
C LYS A 36 0.30 13.07 5.34
N GLU A 37 -0.82 13.46 5.93
CA GLU A 37 -0.86 13.89 7.33
C GLU A 37 -1.02 12.74 8.32
N ARG A 38 -1.79 11.70 7.96
CA ARG A 38 -2.06 10.56 8.85
C ARG A 38 -0.80 9.78 9.16
N LYS A 39 -0.56 9.57 10.45
CA LYS A 39 0.59 8.83 10.97
C LYS A 39 0.27 7.35 11.14
N ARG A 40 1.29 6.50 10.97
CA ARG A 40 1.22 5.07 11.24
C ARG A 40 1.05 4.81 12.75
N SER A 41 -0.16 4.43 13.13
CA SER A 41 -0.67 4.26 14.50
C SER A 41 0.20 3.32 15.34
N GLY A 42 0.75 2.27 14.73
CA GLY A 42 1.59 1.28 15.40
C GLY A 42 2.81 1.91 16.09
N TRP A 43 3.46 2.87 15.43
CA TRP A 43 4.58 3.64 15.98
C TRP A 43 4.10 4.66 17.02
N GLN A 44 3.02 5.37 16.70
CA GLN A 44 2.47 6.43 17.53
C GLN A 44 2.05 5.94 18.92
N ILE A 45 1.30 4.83 19.00
CA ILE A 45 0.84 4.23 20.28
C ILE A 45 2.02 3.80 21.16
N ARG A 46 3.18 3.52 20.57
CA ARG A 46 4.40 3.14 21.30
C ARG A 46 5.24 4.34 21.72
N GLY A 47 4.88 5.56 21.32
CA GLY A 47 5.65 6.78 21.56
C GLY A 47 6.92 6.86 20.73
N LEU A 48 6.91 6.26 19.53
CA LEU A 48 8.06 6.24 18.61
C LEU A 48 7.88 7.29 17.51
N PRO A 49 8.98 7.82 16.93
CA PRO A 49 8.90 8.66 15.74
C PRO A 49 8.17 7.93 14.62
N THR A 50 7.14 8.58 14.07
CA THR A 50 6.23 7.96 13.12
C THR A 50 6.34 8.60 11.75
N GLU A 51 6.33 7.75 10.74
CA GLU A 51 6.11 8.13 9.34
C GLU A 51 4.62 8.39 9.08
N SER A 52 4.31 9.07 7.97
CA SER A 52 2.95 9.14 7.43
C SER A 52 2.57 7.86 6.69
N ILE A 53 1.27 7.65 6.45
CA ILE A 53 0.82 6.54 5.59
C ILE A 53 1.36 6.74 4.16
N SER A 54 1.44 7.98 3.67
CA SER A 54 2.03 8.28 2.36
C SER A 54 3.52 7.91 2.27
N ASP A 55 4.30 8.11 3.34
CA ASP A 55 5.70 7.70 3.40
C ASP A 55 5.83 6.17 3.28
N HIS A 56 5.00 5.45 4.05
CA HIS A 56 4.94 3.99 4.01
C HIS A 56 4.51 3.44 2.64
N ILE A 57 3.50 4.05 2.00
CA ILE A 57 3.08 3.70 0.63
C ILE A 57 4.23 3.89 -0.36
N THR A 58 5.02 4.96 -0.19
CA THR A 58 6.16 5.26 -1.04
C THR A 58 7.25 4.20 -0.88
N GLY A 59 7.64 3.89 0.36
CA GLY A 59 8.62 2.84 0.66
C GLY A 59 8.17 1.46 0.16
N THR A 60 6.92 1.09 0.44
CA THR A 60 6.30 -0.16 -0.05
C THR A 60 6.30 -0.23 -1.57
N THR A 61 6.04 0.87 -2.28
CA THR A 61 6.03 0.90 -3.74
C THR A 61 7.43 0.71 -4.33
N LEU A 62 8.43 1.37 -3.76
CA LEU A 62 9.83 1.22 -4.20
C LEU A 62 10.35 -0.19 -3.95
N ILE A 63 10.03 -0.78 -2.79
CA ILE A 63 10.41 -2.16 -2.48
C ILE A 63 9.63 -3.15 -3.35
N SER A 64 8.37 -2.87 -3.68
CA SER A 64 7.60 -3.71 -4.62
C SER A 64 8.24 -3.74 -6.00
N LEU A 65 8.69 -2.59 -6.50
CA LEU A 65 9.43 -2.50 -7.76
C LEU A 65 10.74 -3.29 -7.70
N LEU A 66 11.49 -3.15 -6.61
CA LEU A 66 12.73 -3.89 -6.40
C LEU A 66 12.49 -5.40 -6.41
N LEU A 67 11.54 -5.89 -5.61
CA LEU A 67 11.18 -7.31 -5.56
C LEU A 67 10.74 -7.83 -6.93
N ALA A 68 9.91 -7.08 -7.65
CA ALA A 68 9.43 -7.50 -8.96
C ALA A 68 10.56 -7.68 -10.00
N ASN A 69 11.70 -6.99 -9.83
CA ASN A 69 12.89 -7.16 -10.68
C ASN A 69 13.89 -8.21 -10.14
N LEU A 70 13.78 -8.64 -8.89
CA LEU A 70 14.66 -9.62 -8.26
C LEU A 70 14.11 -11.05 -8.33
N LEU A 71 12.83 -11.21 -8.63
CA LEU A 71 12.20 -12.51 -8.79
C LEU A 71 12.52 -13.10 -10.16
N ASP A 72 12.84 -14.40 -10.19
CA ASP A 72 13.17 -15.14 -11.41
C ASP A 72 11.90 -15.57 -12.20
N VAL A 73 10.85 -14.75 -12.17
CA VAL A 73 9.56 -14.98 -12.83
C VAL A 73 9.05 -13.71 -13.50
N GLU A 74 8.23 -13.85 -14.54
CA GLU A 74 7.60 -12.70 -15.19
C GLU A 74 6.55 -12.07 -14.26
N VAL A 75 6.69 -10.75 -14.02
CA VAL A 75 5.81 -9.97 -13.15
C VAL A 75 5.19 -8.81 -13.94
N ASP A 76 3.87 -8.61 -13.82
CA ASP A 76 3.24 -7.39 -14.29
C ASP A 76 3.62 -6.21 -13.38
N ILE A 77 4.63 -5.44 -13.81
CA ILE A 77 5.15 -4.29 -13.07
C ILE A 77 4.09 -3.20 -12.91
N GLU A 78 3.32 -2.91 -13.96
CA GLU A 78 2.30 -1.85 -13.92
C GLU A 78 1.24 -2.17 -12.87
N LYS A 79 0.75 -3.41 -12.86
CA LYS A 79 -0.22 -3.89 -11.88
C LYS A 79 0.36 -3.93 -10.47
N THR A 80 1.61 -4.36 -10.32
CA THR A 80 2.32 -4.34 -9.02
C THR A 80 2.40 -2.93 -8.44
N LEU A 81 2.80 -1.95 -9.25
CA LEU A 81 2.89 -0.55 -8.83
C LEU A 81 1.51 0.05 -8.51
N LYS A 82 0.47 -0.27 -9.30
CA LYS A 82 -0.90 0.16 -8.99
C LYS A 82 -1.39 -0.42 -7.67
N PHE A 83 -1.10 -1.69 -7.40
CA PHE A 83 -1.47 -2.33 -6.14
C PHE A 83 -0.70 -1.73 -4.97
N SER A 84 0.61 -1.51 -5.08
CA SER A 84 1.43 -0.95 -4.01
C SER A 84 1.04 0.50 -3.69
N LEU A 85 0.75 1.32 -4.70
CA LEU A 85 0.33 2.71 -4.50
C LEU A 85 -1.00 2.84 -3.76
N LEU A 86 -1.88 1.83 -3.90
CA LEU A 86 -3.26 1.91 -3.40
C LEU A 86 -3.54 0.99 -2.21
N HIS A 87 -2.62 0.08 -1.83
CA HIS A 87 -2.93 -0.98 -0.85
C HIS A 87 -3.54 -0.48 0.47
N ASP A 88 -3.06 0.67 0.96
CA ASP A 88 -3.50 1.37 2.17
C ASP A 88 -4.30 2.66 1.88
N PHE A 89 -4.66 2.94 0.63
CA PHE A 89 -5.52 4.10 0.30
C PHE A 89 -6.86 4.13 1.07
N PRO A 90 -7.55 2.99 1.36
CA PRO A 90 -8.74 2.98 2.20
C PRO A 90 -8.53 3.55 3.61
N GLU A 91 -7.29 3.60 4.09
CA GLU A 91 -6.93 4.20 5.37
C GLU A 91 -7.11 5.72 5.37
N ALA A 92 -7.34 6.39 4.23
CA ALA A 92 -7.81 7.77 4.16
C ALA A 92 -9.21 7.94 4.78
N LYS A 93 -10.04 6.89 4.79
CA LYS A 93 -11.38 6.91 5.40
C LYS A 93 -11.43 6.25 6.78
N LEU A 94 -10.62 5.22 7.04
CA LEU A 94 -10.72 4.39 8.26
C LEU A 94 -9.70 4.72 9.37
N SER A 95 -8.61 5.41 9.04
CA SER A 95 -7.34 5.44 9.80
C SER A 95 -6.54 4.14 9.67
N ASP A 96 -5.24 4.21 9.99
CA ASP A 96 -4.40 3.03 10.19
C ASP A 96 -4.88 2.29 11.43
N LEU A 97 -5.50 1.12 11.23
CA LEU A 97 -6.01 0.31 12.32
C LEU A 97 -4.86 -0.51 12.91
N ASP A 98 -4.49 -0.21 14.15
CA ASP A 98 -3.45 -0.94 14.87
C ASP A 98 -3.90 -2.34 15.33
N LYS A 99 -2.98 -3.14 15.86
CA LYS A 99 -3.25 -4.52 16.33
C LYS A 99 -4.29 -4.57 17.46
N LEU A 100 -4.38 -3.55 18.31
CA LEU A 100 -5.39 -3.44 19.36
C LEU A 100 -6.76 -3.10 18.77
N SER A 101 -6.84 -2.11 17.88
CA SER A 101 -8.09 -1.74 17.21
C SER A 101 -8.72 -2.90 16.45
N LYS A 102 -7.90 -3.75 15.80
CA LYS A 102 -8.34 -4.96 15.08
C LYS A 102 -9.02 -6.01 15.97
N LYS A 103 -8.91 -5.93 17.31
CA LYS A 103 -9.65 -6.82 18.23
C LYS A 103 -11.13 -6.48 18.32
N TYR A 104 -11.49 -5.22 18.02
CA TYR A 104 -12.84 -4.70 18.19
C TYR A 104 -13.47 -4.28 16.85
N ILE A 105 -12.67 -4.08 15.81
CA ILE A 105 -13.11 -3.64 14.50
C ILE A 105 -12.78 -4.73 13.47
N ASP A 106 -13.79 -5.18 12.73
CA ASP A 106 -13.58 -6.02 11.54
C ASP A 106 -12.91 -5.18 10.45
N LYS A 107 -11.59 -5.38 10.29
CA LYS A 107 -10.78 -4.69 9.28
C LYS A 107 -11.30 -4.96 7.86
N GLN A 108 -11.64 -6.21 7.54
CA GLN A 108 -12.02 -6.57 6.18
C GLN A 108 -13.37 -5.99 5.79
N LEU A 109 -14.34 -6.00 6.71
CA LEU A 109 -15.63 -5.35 6.48
C LEU A 109 -15.48 -3.84 6.35
N SER A 110 -14.70 -3.21 7.25
CA SER A 110 -14.47 -1.77 7.24
C SER A 110 -13.77 -1.31 5.96
N GLU A 111 -12.70 -2.00 5.54
CA GLU A 111 -11.99 -1.71 4.29
C GLU A 111 -12.89 -1.86 3.07
N ARG A 112 -13.74 -2.89 3.02
CA ARG A 112 -14.70 -3.05 1.92
C ARG A 112 -15.65 -1.87 1.84
N LYS A 113 -16.19 -1.40 2.96
CA LYS A 113 -17.06 -0.21 3.00
C LYS A 113 -16.31 1.04 2.53
N ALA A 114 -15.09 1.27 3.02
CA ALA A 114 -14.27 2.40 2.61
C ALA A 114 -13.97 2.38 1.10
N ILE A 115 -13.71 1.21 0.51
CA ILE A 115 -13.49 1.07 -0.94
C ILE A 115 -14.75 1.42 -1.75
N GLU A 116 -15.94 1.11 -1.26
CA GLU A 116 -17.18 1.51 -1.94
C GLU A 116 -17.37 3.03 -1.98
N ASP A 117 -16.79 3.78 -1.04
CA ASP A 117 -16.86 5.24 -0.97
C ASP A 117 -15.77 5.96 -1.77
N ILE A 118 -14.80 5.23 -2.31
CA ILE A 118 -13.72 5.80 -3.14
C ILE A 118 -14.21 6.02 -4.57
N SER A 119 -13.81 7.09 -5.23
CA SER A 119 -14.21 7.34 -6.62
C SER A 119 -13.44 6.47 -7.63
N GLU A 120 -14.04 6.22 -8.80
CA GLU A 120 -13.29 5.64 -9.93
C GLU A 120 -12.20 6.64 -10.41
N PRO A 121 -11.08 6.15 -10.97
CA PRO A 121 -10.75 4.74 -11.26
C PRO A 121 -10.14 3.94 -10.10
N LEU A 122 -9.91 4.55 -8.92
CA LEU A 122 -9.17 3.88 -7.85
C LEU A 122 -9.97 2.74 -7.20
N LYS A 123 -11.31 2.88 -7.13
CA LYS A 123 -12.19 1.85 -6.59
C LYS A 123 -12.01 0.50 -7.27
N SER A 124 -12.02 0.45 -8.62
CA SER A 124 -11.89 -0.81 -9.36
C SER A 124 -10.56 -1.51 -9.09
N ILE A 125 -9.45 -0.77 -9.06
CA ILE A 125 -8.12 -1.30 -8.74
C ILE A 125 -8.07 -1.85 -7.31
N LEU A 126 -8.65 -1.12 -6.35
CA LEU A 126 -8.72 -1.54 -4.95
C LEU A 126 -9.55 -2.81 -4.76
N LYS A 127 -10.69 -2.92 -5.45
CA LYS A 127 -11.52 -4.14 -5.45
C LYS A 127 -10.75 -5.33 -5.99
N GLU A 128 -10.00 -5.14 -7.08
CA GLU A 128 -9.14 -6.16 -7.63
C GLU A 128 -8.06 -6.58 -6.63
N TYR A 129 -7.32 -5.61 -6.06
CA TYR A 129 -6.29 -5.87 -5.05
C TYR A 129 -6.85 -6.69 -3.88
N LYS A 130 -8.02 -6.33 -3.33
CA LYS A 130 -8.61 -7.07 -2.20
C LYS A 130 -9.02 -8.50 -2.55
N LYS A 131 -9.56 -8.75 -3.74
CA LYS A 131 -10.01 -10.09 -4.17
C LYS A 131 -8.92 -10.98 -4.77
N SER A 132 -7.85 -10.38 -5.30
CA SER A 132 -6.77 -11.10 -5.96
C SER A 132 -6.01 -12.04 -5.02
N ASN A 133 -5.45 -13.12 -5.57
CA ASN A 133 -4.38 -13.91 -4.94
C ASN A 133 -3.15 -14.00 -5.87
N SER A 134 -3.00 -13.00 -6.74
CA SER A 134 -1.99 -12.96 -7.79
C SER A 134 -0.58 -12.75 -7.26
N LEU A 135 0.39 -13.00 -8.13
CA LEU A 135 1.81 -12.79 -7.86
C LEU A 135 2.08 -11.35 -7.42
N GLU A 136 1.52 -10.37 -8.11
CA GLU A 136 1.69 -8.93 -7.83
C GLU A 136 1.20 -8.59 -6.41
N LYS A 137 0.06 -9.13 -5.99
CA LYS A 137 -0.43 -8.91 -4.61
C LYS A 137 0.50 -9.50 -3.56
N LYS A 138 1.07 -10.68 -3.82
CA LYS A 138 2.04 -11.31 -2.91
C LYS A 138 3.31 -10.46 -2.80
N ILE A 139 3.78 -9.90 -3.91
CA ILE A 139 4.92 -8.97 -3.92
C ILE A 139 4.63 -7.76 -3.05
N VAL A 140 3.47 -7.11 -3.23
CA VAL A 140 3.08 -5.94 -2.43
C VAL A 140 2.98 -6.28 -0.94
N LYS A 141 2.45 -7.46 -0.57
CA LYS A 141 2.37 -7.91 0.82
C LYS A 141 3.74 -8.15 1.47
N ASP A 142 4.71 -8.60 0.69
CA ASP A 142 6.08 -8.78 1.19
C ASP A 142 6.80 -7.44 1.30
N ALA A 143 6.60 -6.55 0.32
CA ALA A 143 7.13 -5.20 0.33
C ALA A 143 6.63 -4.37 1.52
N ASP A 144 5.33 -4.44 1.85
CA ASP A 144 4.71 -3.77 3.02
C ASP A 144 5.43 -4.16 4.33
N LYS A 145 5.68 -5.45 4.53
CA LYS A 145 6.42 -5.95 5.70
C LYS A 145 7.89 -5.55 5.69
N LEU A 146 8.55 -5.58 4.53
CA LEU A 146 9.94 -5.17 4.39
C LEU A 146 10.11 -3.68 4.70
N ASP A 147 9.20 -2.83 4.23
CA ASP A 147 9.22 -1.39 4.53
C ASP A 147 9.07 -1.14 6.03
N MET A 148 8.09 -1.78 6.67
CA MET A 148 7.91 -1.70 8.13
C MET A 148 9.17 -2.16 8.88
N ASN A 149 9.84 -3.22 8.42
CA ASN A 149 11.08 -3.70 9.03
C ASN A 149 12.26 -2.77 8.79
N ASN A 150 12.36 -2.17 7.61
CA ASN A 150 13.38 -1.17 7.31
C ASN A 150 13.24 0.04 8.25
N ARG A 151 12.00 0.51 8.47
CA ARG A 151 11.71 1.56 9.44
C ARG A 151 12.11 1.15 10.87
N LEU A 152 11.78 -0.08 11.26
CA LEU A 152 12.15 -0.63 12.57
C LEU A 152 13.67 -0.60 12.78
N ASN A 153 14.44 -1.06 11.79
CA ASN A 153 15.89 -1.10 11.89
C ASN A 153 16.49 0.30 11.93
N LYS A 154 15.93 1.25 11.16
CA LYS A 154 16.36 2.64 11.23
C LYS A 154 16.14 3.27 12.61
N LEU A 155 15.01 2.95 13.26
CA LEU A 155 14.75 3.38 14.63
C LEU A 155 15.79 2.81 15.62
N LYS A 156 16.22 1.56 15.45
CA LYS A 156 17.27 0.97 16.28
C LYS A 156 18.61 1.66 16.10
N GLU A 157 19.01 1.93 14.85
CA GLU A 157 20.27 2.63 14.54
C GLU A 157 20.37 4.00 15.22
N ILE A 158 19.25 4.74 15.28
CA ILE A 158 19.21 6.06 15.92
C ILE A 158 18.99 5.99 17.44
N GLY A 159 19.08 4.80 18.04
CA GLY A 159 19.11 4.61 19.49
C GLY A 159 17.78 4.23 20.15
N TYR A 160 16.70 4.02 19.40
CA TYR A 160 15.47 3.47 19.99
C TYR A 160 15.65 1.98 20.26
N SER A 161 15.47 1.57 21.51
CA SER A 161 15.58 0.17 21.92
C SER A 161 14.45 -0.22 22.88
N GLY A 162 14.29 -1.52 23.12
CA GLY A 162 13.41 -2.04 24.18
C GLY A 162 12.26 -2.95 23.70
N LYS A 163 11.46 -3.41 24.67
CA LYS A 163 10.39 -4.41 24.47
C LYS A 163 9.36 -3.99 23.41
N LYS A 164 9.07 -2.69 23.31
CA LYS A 164 8.10 -2.12 22.36
C LYS A 164 8.45 -2.41 20.88
N LEU A 165 9.74 -2.48 20.55
CA LEU A 165 10.23 -2.75 19.19
C LEU A 165 10.18 -4.24 18.84
N LYS A 166 10.40 -5.12 19.82
CA LYS A 166 10.36 -6.59 19.64
C LYS A 166 8.97 -7.10 19.22
N GLU A 167 7.91 -6.35 19.49
CA GLU A 167 6.56 -6.72 19.10
C GLU A 167 6.30 -6.64 17.59
N PHE A 168 7.05 -5.81 16.86
CA PHE A 168 6.94 -5.69 15.40
C PHE A 168 7.61 -6.86 14.66
N GLN A 169 8.52 -7.58 15.32
CA GLN A 169 9.29 -8.67 14.71
C GLN A 169 8.64 -10.05 14.88
N LYS A 170 7.48 -10.12 15.51
CA LYS A 170 6.76 -11.38 15.68
C LYS A 170 6.00 -11.74 14.40
N ASP A 171 6.13 -13.00 13.98
CA ASP A 171 5.30 -13.63 12.93
C ASP A 171 5.45 -13.01 11.53
N ILE A 172 6.67 -12.59 11.16
CA ILE A 172 6.96 -12.14 9.78
C ILE A 172 7.16 -13.37 8.90
N ASN A 173 6.17 -13.66 8.05
CA ASN A 173 6.24 -14.70 7.03
C ASN A 173 6.21 -14.06 5.64
N PHE A 174 7.18 -14.35 4.79
CA PHE A 174 7.23 -13.87 3.41
C PHE A 174 6.70 -14.91 2.42
N ASN A 175 6.23 -14.46 1.26
CA ASN A 175 5.80 -15.30 0.15
C ASN A 175 6.96 -15.76 -0.73
N PHE A 176 8.09 -15.02 -0.75
CA PHE A 176 9.25 -15.33 -1.60
C PHE A 176 10.56 -15.43 -0.81
N ASP A 177 11.44 -16.34 -1.25
CA ASP A 177 12.78 -16.48 -0.68
C ASP A 177 13.64 -15.21 -0.87
N LYS A 178 13.47 -14.50 -1.98
CA LYS A 178 14.11 -13.19 -2.21
C LYS A 178 13.71 -12.16 -1.14
N SER A 179 12.47 -12.21 -0.66
CA SER A 179 12.02 -11.35 0.43
C SER A 179 12.65 -11.73 1.77
N ASN A 180 12.84 -13.03 2.05
CA ASN A 180 13.61 -13.48 3.21
C ASN A 180 15.07 -13.01 3.14
N GLN A 181 15.71 -13.15 1.98
CA GLN A 181 17.10 -12.70 1.78
C GLN A 181 17.26 -11.20 2.00
N LEU A 182 16.34 -10.38 1.48
CA LEU A 182 16.33 -8.93 1.72
C LEU A 182 16.08 -8.60 3.19
N PHE A 183 15.16 -9.31 3.85
CA PHE A 183 14.89 -9.12 5.27
C PHE A 183 16.13 -9.38 6.13
N ASP A 184 16.89 -10.43 5.82
CA ASP A 184 18.14 -10.75 6.52
C ASP A 184 19.26 -9.75 6.18
N LEU A 185 19.35 -9.26 4.95
CA LEU A 185 20.31 -8.22 4.55
C LEU A 185 20.09 -6.90 5.30
N ILE A 186 18.83 -6.54 5.57
CA ILE A 186 18.47 -5.27 6.21
C ILE A 186 18.56 -5.35 7.74
N LYS A 187 18.72 -6.54 8.34
CA LYS A 187 18.88 -6.66 9.80
C LYS A 187 20.14 -5.92 10.25
N SER A 188 19.94 -4.90 11.07
CA SER A 188 21.01 -4.31 11.87
C SER A 188 21.40 -5.27 12.99
N ASP A 189 22.71 -5.46 13.17
CA ASP A 189 23.33 -6.21 14.28
C ASP A 189 22.86 -5.71 15.66
#